data_AF-A0A6N6SW15-F1
#
_entry.id   AF-A0A6N6SW15-F1
#
_cell.length_a   1.000
_cell.length_b   1.000
_cell.length_c   1.000
_cell.angle_alpha   90.00
_cell.angle_beta   90.00
_cell.angle_gamma   90.00
#
_symmetry.space_group_name_H-M   'P 1'
#
loop_
_entity.id
_entity.type
_entity.pdbx_description
1 polymer ?
#
loop_
_entity_poly.entity_id
_entity_poly.type
_entity_poly.pdbx_seq_one_letter_code
_entity_poly.pdbx_strand_id
1 'polypeptide(L)'
;MTLTDQPSLQPEVVAPGDREKLARAKQQVAAIKGFYVHLAIYAVINAGLFAINFVSGGPWWVLWVVGGWGIGVIAHAVGVFGRAPKAVADWEARKVKEIVDRS
;
A
#
# COMPACT_ATOMS: atom_id res chain seq x y z
N MET A 1 -45.41 8.73 -7.48
CA MET A 1 -44.87 7.39 -7.18
C MET A 1 -44.14 6.95 -8.44
N THR A 2 -42.81 6.87 -8.54
CA THR A 2 -41.73 6.72 -7.55
C THR A 2 -40.42 7.31 -8.11
N LEU A 3 -39.70 8.05 -7.26
CA LEU A 3 -38.23 8.20 -7.17
C LEU A 3 -37.39 8.11 -8.46
N THR A 4 -37.08 9.27 -9.05
CA THR A 4 -35.77 9.46 -9.72
C THR A 4 -35.29 10.89 -9.54
N ASP A 5 -35.39 11.39 -8.31
CA ASP A 5 -34.63 12.57 -7.87
C ASP A 5 -33.25 12.07 -7.42
N GLN A 6 -32.49 11.50 -8.38
CA GLN A 6 -31.12 11.11 -8.13
C GLN A 6 -30.30 12.41 -8.18
N PRO A 7 -29.70 12.86 -7.07
CA PRO A 7 -28.82 14.01 -7.12
C PRO A 7 -27.60 13.56 -7.93
N SER A 8 -27.57 13.96 -9.19
CA SER A 8 -26.40 13.85 -10.05
C SER A 8 -25.24 14.43 -9.26
N LEU A 9 -24.30 13.59 -8.84
CA LEU A 9 -23.06 13.99 -8.18
C LEU A 9 -22.27 14.84 -9.18
N GLN A 10 -22.59 16.13 -9.23
CA GLN A 10 -21.88 17.09 -10.04
C GLN A 10 -20.46 17.19 -9.45
N PRO A 11 -19.40 17.00 -10.26
CA PRO A 11 -18.02 17.14 -9.80
C PRO A 11 -17.67 18.59 -9.38
N GLU A 12 -18.61 19.53 -9.47
CA GLU A 12 -18.40 20.96 -9.28
C GLU A 12 -18.37 21.42 -7.80
N VAL A 13 -19.05 20.74 -6.87
CA VAL A 13 -19.17 21.21 -5.46
C VAL A 13 -18.24 20.46 -4.50
N VAL A 14 -17.00 20.21 -4.93
CA VAL A 14 -15.94 19.72 -4.03
C VAL A 14 -14.89 20.80 -4.01
N ALA A 15 -14.76 21.50 -2.88
CA ALA A 15 -13.78 22.58 -2.74
C ALA A 15 -12.38 22.06 -3.13
N PRO A 16 -11.49 22.90 -3.70
CA PRO A 16 -10.17 22.44 -4.16
C PRO A 16 -9.40 21.63 -3.11
N GLY A 17 -9.48 22.03 -1.83
CA GLY A 17 -8.88 21.30 -0.71
C GLY A 17 -9.52 19.94 -0.40
N ASP A 18 -10.80 19.75 -0.75
CA ASP A 18 -11.49 18.47 -0.59
C ASP A 18 -11.13 17.50 -1.72
N ARG A 19 -10.86 18.01 -2.94
CA ARG A 19 -10.38 17.18 -4.06
C ARG A 19 -9.00 16.60 -3.79
N GLU A 20 -8.07 17.38 -3.24
CA GLU A 20 -6.74 16.91 -2.85
C GLU A 20 -6.81 15.87 -1.73
N LYS A 21 -7.60 16.11 -0.69
CA LYS A 21 -7.81 15.15 0.39
C LYS A 21 -8.39 13.84 -0.14
N LEU A 22 -9.37 13.92 -1.04
CA LEU A 22 -9.98 12.75 -1.68
C LEU A 22 -8.97 11.98 -2.53
N ALA A 23 -8.12 12.68 -3.29
CA ALA A 23 -7.08 12.05 -4.11
C ALA A 23 -6.03 11.34 -3.24
N ARG A 24 -5.56 11.96 -2.16
CA ARG A 24 -4.64 11.34 -1.18
C ARG A 24 -5.27 10.13 -0.52
N ALA A 25 -6.52 10.21 -0.10
CA ALA A 25 -7.24 9.08 0.48
C ALA A 25 -7.37 7.91 -0.52
N LYS A 26 -7.69 8.18 -1.79
CA LYS A 26 -7.74 7.16 -2.84
C LYS A 26 -6.38 6.48 -3.07
N GLN A 27 -5.30 7.25 -3.08
CA GLN A 27 -3.94 6.71 -3.21
C GLN A 27 -3.56 5.81 -2.03
N GLN A 28 -3.88 6.22 -0.80
CA GLN A 28 -3.65 5.38 0.38
C GLN A 28 -4.43 4.07 0.30
N VAL A 29 -5.71 4.12 -0.07
CA VAL A 29 -6.53 2.90 -0.24
C VAL A 29 -5.95 1.99 -1.33
N ALA A 30 -5.47 2.55 -2.44
CA ALA A 30 -4.82 1.77 -3.50
C ALA A 30 -3.53 1.10 -3.02
N ALA A 31 -2.69 1.80 -2.26
CA ALA A 31 -1.47 1.25 -1.67
C ALA A 31 -1.76 0.11 -0.69
N ILE A 32 -2.76 0.29 0.18
CA ILE A 32 -3.23 -0.74 1.11
C ILE A 32 -3.72 -1.98 0.36
N LYS A 33 -4.53 -1.80 -0.67
CA LYS A 33 -5.01 -2.92 -1.50
C LYS A 33 -3.84 -3.65 -2.18
N GLY A 34 -2.89 -2.91 -2.74
CA GLY A 34 -1.68 -3.48 -3.35
C GLY A 34 -0.88 -4.33 -2.37
N PHE A 35 -0.70 -3.84 -1.14
CA PHE A 35 -0.04 -4.60 -0.07
C PHE A 35 -0.76 -5.91 0.24
N TYR A 36 -2.09 -5.89 0.40
CA TYR A 36 -2.86 -7.11 0.70
C TYR A 36 -2.78 -8.15 -0.42
N VAL A 37 -2.80 -7.73 -1.68
CA VAL A 37 -2.62 -8.63 -2.82
C VAL A 37 -1.23 -9.26 -2.77
N HIS A 38 -0.18 -8.45 -2.55
CA HIS A 38 1.18 -8.95 -2.46
C HIS A 38 1.35 -9.93 -1.29
N LEU A 39 0.82 -9.60 -0.11
CA LEU A 39 0.83 -10.45 1.07
C LEU A 39 0.06 -11.76 0.84
N ALA A 40 -1.09 -11.72 0.17
CA ALA A 40 -1.87 -12.91 -0.14
C ALA A 40 -1.10 -13.85 -1.09
N ILE A 41 -0.50 -13.31 -2.16
CA ILE A 41 0.34 -14.09 -3.08
C ILE A 41 1.52 -14.71 -2.32
N TYR A 42 2.20 -13.91 -1.50
CA TYR A 42 3.29 -14.39 -0.65
C TYR A 42 2.84 -15.54 0.25
N ALA A 43 1.70 -15.41 0.93
CA ALA A 43 1.18 -16.46 1.82
C ALA A 43 0.83 -17.74 1.05
N VAL A 44 0.15 -17.64 -0.10
CA VAL A 44 -0.24 -18.79 -0.93
C VAL A 44 0.99 -19.54 -1.45
N ILE A 45 1.98 -18.82 -2.00
CA ILE A 45 3.20 -19.44 -2.51
C ILE A 45 3.96 -20.12 -1.38
N ASN A 46 4.18 -19.43 -0.26
CA ASN A 46 4.93 -20.01 0.86
C ASN A 46 4.21 -21.21 1.49
N ALA A 47 2.87 -21.20 1.57
CA ALA A 47 2.10 -22.35 2.03
C ALA A 47 2.27 -23.56 1.09
N GLY A 48 2.26 -23.34 -0.23
CA GLY A 48 2.52 -24.38 -1.23
C GLY A 48 3.94 -24.94 -1.11
N LEU A 49 4.95 -24.08 -0.99
CA LEU A 49 6.34 -24.49 -0.80
C LEU A 49 6.55 -25.23 0.52
N PHE A 50 5.87 -24.81 1.58
CA PHE A 50 5.91 -25.48 2.87
C PHE A 50 5.34 -26.90 2.78
N ALA A 51 4.21 -27.07 2.09
CA ALA A 51 3.63 -28.39 1.85
C ALA A 51 4.57 -29.31 1.05
N ILE A 52 5.20 -28.79 -0.01
CA ILE A 52 6.18 -29.53 -0.80
C ILE A 52 7.37 -29.95 0.07
N ASN A 53 7.94 -29.02 0.84
CA ASN A 53 9.08 -29.31 1.70
C ASN A 53 8.74 -30.34 2.79
N PHE A 54 7.53 -30.26 3.34
CA PHE A 54 7.03 -31.21 4.34
C PHE A 54 6.92 -32.63 3.77
N VAL A 55 6.38 -32.77 2.55
CA VAL A 55 6.20 -34.06 1.89
C VAL A 55 7.53 -34.63 1.39
N SER A 56 8.45 -33.79 0.91
CA SER A 56 9.76 -34.25 0.40
C SER A 56 10.71 -34.77 1.50
N GLY A 57 10.45 -34.50 2.78
CA GLY A 57 11.27 -34.99 3.89
C GLY A 57 12.72 -34.50 3.89
N GLY A 58 13.03 -33.49 3.06
CA GLY A 58 14.36 -32.91 2.90
C GLY A 58 14.66 -31.80 3.91
N PRO A 59 15.85 -31.18 3.81
CA PRO A 59 16.21 -30.03 4.64
C PRO A 59 15.23 -28.87 4.41
N TRP A 60 14.97 -28.09 5.47
CA TRP A 60 13.99 -26.99 5.49
C TRP A 60 14.42 -25.74 4.71
N TRP A 61 14.71 -25.88 3.41
CA TRP A 61 15.11 -24.77 2.54
C TRP A 61 14.01 -23.72 2.39
N VAL A 62 12.74 -24.10 2.60
CA VAL A 62 11.61 -23.17 2.57
C VAL A 62 11.75 -22.02 3.56
N LEU A 63 12.44 -22.23 4.70
CA LEU A 63 12.68 -21.18 5.69
C LEU A 63 13.55 -20.05 5.15
N TRP A 64 14.50 -20.36 4.26
CA TRP A 64 15.33 -19.35 3.59
C TRP A 64 14.52 -18.53 2.60
N VAL A 65 13.58 -19.16 1.89
CA VAL A 65 12.68 -18.46 0.96
C VAL A 65 11.72 -17.54 1.72
N VAL A 66 11.08 -18.06 2.76
CA VAL A 66 10.21 -17.29 3.66
C VAL A 66 10.99 -16.14 4.29
N GLY A 67 12.18 -16.41 4.84
CA GLY A 67 13.01 -15.40 5.48
C GLY A 67 13.47 -14.30 4.52
N GLY A 68 14.04 -14.69 3.38
CA GLY A 68 14.59 -13.75 2.41
C GLY A 68 13.53 -12.85 1.78
N TRP A 69 12.40 -13.43 1.36
CA TRP A 69 11.31 -12.65 0.76
C TRP A 69 10.43 -11.95 1.79
N GLY A 70 10.28 -12.52 2.99
CA GLY A 70 9.52 -11.94 4.08
C GLY A 70 10.03 -10.57 4.52
N ILE A 71 11.34 -10.32 4.43
CA ILE A 71 11.92 -8.99 4.70
C ILE A 71 11.36 -7.94 3.74
N GLY A 72 11.22 -8.28 2.44
CA GLY A 72 10.63 -7.37 1.45
C GLY A 72 9.16 -7.04 1.74
N VAL A 73 8.38 -8.04 2.17
CA VAL A 73 6.98 -7.85 2.59
C VAL A 73 6.89 -6.92 3.81
N ILE A 74 7.76 -7.11 4.80
CA ILE A 74 7.83 -6.25 5.99
C ILE A 74 8.20 -4.82 5.60
N ALA A 75 9.21 -4.64 4.74
CA ALA A 75 9.60 -3.32 4.24
C ALA A 75 8.44 -2.62 3.51
N HIS A 76 7.70 -3.35 2.68
CA HIS A 76 6.52 -2.82 2.00
C HIS A 76 5.40 -2.46 2.99
N ALA A 77 5.17 -3.28 4.03
CA ALA A 77 4.22 -2.99 5.10
C ALA A 77 4.56 -1.68 5.83
N VAL A 78 5.84 -1.48 6.14
CA VAL A 78 6.31 -0.23 6.77
C VAL A 78 6.12 0.97 5.83
N GLY A 79 6.32 0.81 4.53
CA GLY A 79 6.05 1.88 3.56
C GLY A 79 4.56 2.25 3.44
N VAL A 80 3.66 1.27 3.58
CA VAL A 80 2.21 1.48 3.42
C VAL A 80 1.52 1.94 4.70
N PHE A 81 1.90 1.36 5.85
CA PHE A 81 1.24 1.63 7.15
C PHE A 81 2.12 2.38 8.15
N GLY A 82 3.43 2.43 7.90
CA GLY A 82 4.36 3.12 8.79
C GLY A 82 4.21 4.63 8.69
N ARG A 83 4.43 5.30 9.82
CA ARG A 83 4.67 6.74 9.81
C ARG A 83 6.12 6.98 9.40
N ALA A 84 6.33 7.82 8.39
CA ALA A 84 7.66 8.28 8.04
C ALA A 84 8.34 8.88 9.29
N PRO A 85 9.62 8.56 9.55
CA PRO A 85 10.38 9.24 10.61
C PRO A 85 10.31 10.75 10.42
N LYS A 86 10.26 11.53 11.51
CA LYS A 86 10.17 13.00 11.43
C LYS A 86 11.24 13.59 10.52
N ALA A 87 12.47 13.07 10.56
CA ALA A 87 13.56 13.50 9.68
C ALA A 87 13.25 13.35 8.19
N VAL A 88 12.54 12.28 7.81
CA VAL A 88 12.11 12.02 6.42
C VAL A 88 10.97 12.95 6.04
N ALA A 89 9.95 13.08 6.90
CA ALA A 89 8.82 13.98 6.67
C ALA A 89 9.27 15.45 6.55
N ASP A 90 10.20 15.89 7.39
CA ASP A 90 10.77 17.24 7.34
C ASP A 90 11.61 17.43 6.07
N TRP A 91 12.31 16.40 5.60
CA TRP A 91 13.05 16.45 4.34
C TRP A 91 12.11 16.53 3.14
N GLU A 92 11.03 15.75 3.12
CA GLU A 92 10.00 15.79 2.08
C GLU A 92 9.35 17.17 2.02
N ALA A 93 8.97 17.74 3.17
CA ALA A 93 8.39 19.08 3.25
C ALA A 93 9.33 20.16 2.70
N ARG A 94 10.64 20.08 3.01
CA ARG A 94 11.66 20.97 2.45
C ARG A 94 11.75 20.86 0.93
N LYS A 95 11.73 19.63 0.38
CA LYS A 95 11.83 19.42 -1.07
C LYS A 95 10.59 19.83 -1.84
N VAL A 96 9.40 19.63 -1.29
CA VAL A 96 8.16 20.17 -1.89
C VAL A 96 8.24 21.69 -1.98
N LYS A 97 8.67 22.36 -0.90
CA LYS A 97 8.81 23.82 -0.91
C LYS A 97 9.81 24.31 -1.96
N GLU A 98 10.96 23.63 -2.08
CA GLU A 98 11.99 23.97 -3.08
C GLU A 98 11.50 23.81 -4.53
N ILE A 99 10.69 22.79 -4.81
CA ILE A 99 10.12 22.58 -6.17
C ILE A 99 9.09 23.66 -6.48
N VAL A 100 8.24 24.03 -5.51
CA VAL A 100 7.23 25.08 -5.68
C VAL A 100 7.88 26.45 -5.85
N ASP A 101 8.89 26.82 -5.05
CA ASP A 101 9.60 28.10 -5.19
C ASP A 101 10.36 28.21 -6.52
N ARG A 102 10.68 27.08 -7.17
CA ARG A 102 11.38 27.03 -8.46
C ARG A 102 10.44 26.99 -9.68
N SER A 103 9.12 26.86 -9.47
CA SER A 103 8.11 26.74 -10.55
C SER A 103 7.29 28.02 -10.69
#